data_AF-A0A7V1P2J1-F1
#
_entry.id   AF-A0A7V1P2J1-F1
#
_cell.length_a   1.000
_cell.length_b   1.000
_cell.length_c   1.000
_cell.angle_alpha   90.00
_cell.angle_beta   90.00
_cell.angle_gamma   90.00
#
_symmetry.space_group_name_H-M   'P 1'
#
loop_
_entity.id
_entity.type
_entity.pdbx_description
1 polymer ?
#
loop_
_entity_poly.entity_id
_entity_poly.type
_entity_poly.pdbx_seq_one_letter_code
_entity_poly.pdbx_strand_id
1 'polypeptide(L)'
;MKKLLLLALTITFLYSAPKTSVIFMIGDGMGPAYTSTYRYYKDDASTQKIEATVFDKILIGMNSTYSKNSVITDSAAAGTALASGIKTKNGFIGCTESNDTQIQTVLEFAKDHGYMTAMAVTSTLTHATPAAFLSTRGLHRDKESKIAKDFFIKNKNGALKFDFLIGGGEKYFQEGYIDFNATAKKNNIDIYRNAYNLDKINHYPFIAFTAYDYPAFAIDEHLRDQYRVAKMTKKSLELLENKPFFLMIEGSQIDWCGHINDIGCAMTEMEDFVRSV
;
A
#
# COMPACT_ATOMS: atom_id res chain seq x y z
N MET A 1 28.55 37.61 -54.84
CA MET A 1 28.23 36.21 -54.44
C MET A 1 27.74 36.20 -53.00
N LYS A 2 26.42 36.06 -52.77
CA LYS A 2 25.84 35.92 -51.43
C LYS A 2 25.79 34.43 -51.07
N LYS A 3 26.53 33.99 -50.05
CA LYS A 3 26.42 32.63 -49.50
C LYS A 3 25.21 32.57 -48.57
N LEU A 4 24.21 31.78 -48.95
CA LEU A 4 23.06 31.46 -48.10
C LEU A 4 23.48 30.29 -47.20
N LEU A 5 23.54 30.51 -45.88
CA LEU A 5 23.84 29.48 -44.90
C LEU A 5 22.50 28.85 -44.48
N LEU A 6 22.25 27.61 -44.89
CA LEU A 6 21.06 26.86 -44.50
C LEU A 6 21.33 26.19 -43.14
N LEU A 7 20.69 26.68 -42.08
CA LEU A 7 20.77 26.08 -40.75
C LEU A 7 19.76 24.93 -40.67
N ALA A 8 20.22 23.68 -40.74
CA ALA A 8 19.38 22.52 -40.56
C ALA A 8 19.05 22.35 -39.07
N LEU A 9 17.81 22.64 -38.69
CA LEU A 9 17.30 22.42 -37.34
C LEU A 9 16.91 20.94 -37.19
N THR A 10 17.79 20.11 -36.64
CA THR A 10 17.48 18.73 -36.30
C THR A 10 16.58 18.70 -35.05
N ILE A 11 15.29 18.49 -35.25
CA ILE A 11 14.33 18.22 -34.17
C ILE A 11 14.49 16.74 -33.78
N THR A 12 15.30 16.47 -32.77
CA THR A 12 15.34 15.16 -32.12
C THR A 12 14.11 15.01 -31.23
N PHE A 13 13.13 14.21 -31.67
CA PHE A 13 12.10 13.69 -30.78
C PHE A 13 12.76 12.68 -29.83
N LEU A 14 13.02 13.11 -28.60
CA LEU A 14 13.35 12.19 -27.50
C LEU A 14 12.09 11.36 -27.22
N TYR A 15 12.03 10.16 -27.79
CA TYR A 15 10.99 9.19 -27.46
C TYR A 15 11.30 8.65 -26.06
N SER A 16 10.73 9.29 -25.03
CA SER A 16 10.73 8.71 -23.68
C SER A 16 10.04 7.34 -23.77
N ALA A 17 10.68 6.30 -23.25
CA ALA A 17 10.01 5.03 -23.07
C ALA A 17 8.70 5.25 -22.29
N PRO A 18 7.62 4.51 -22.60
CA PRO A 18 6.37 4.61 -21.86
C PRO A 18 6.65 4.33 -20.37
N LYS A 19 6.13 5.18 -19.50
CA LYS A 19 6.27 5.00 -18.04
C LYS A 19 5.52 3.74 -17.61
N THR A 20 6.23 2.82 -16.95
CA THR A 20 5.67 1.55 -16.46
C THR A 20 5.00 1.74 -15.12
N SER A 21 3.70 1.48 -15.01
CA SER A 21 3.00 1.46 -13.72
C SER A 21 3.37 0.23 -12.89
N VAL A 22 3.41 0.40 -11.58
CA VAL A 22 3.75 -0.66 -10.61
C VAL A 22 2.59 -0.87 -9.65
N ILE A 23 2.15 -2.12 -9.53
CA ILE A 23 1.26 -2.59 -8.46
C ILE A 23 2.12 -3.42 -7.52
N PHE A 24 2.15 -3.07 -6.24
CA PHE A 24 2.90 -3.77 -5.23
C PHE A 24 1.98 -4.33 -4.16
N MET A 25 1.80 -5.65 -4.18
CA MET A 25 0.84 -6.35 -3.35
C MET A 25 1.55 -7.07 -2.19
N ILE A 26 1.09 -6.83 -0.97
CA ILE A 26 1.67 -7.36 0.26
C ILE A 26 0.60 -8.15 1.01
N GLY A 27 0.81 -9.44 1.22
CA GLY A 27 0.06 -10.20 2.22
C GLY A 27 0.84 -10.18 3.53
N ASP A 28 0.39 -9.41 4.52
CA ASP A 28 1.10 -9.35 5.81
C ASP A 28 1.06 -10.74 6.48
N GLY A 29 2.17 -11.20 7.03
CA GLY A 29 2.29 -12.55 7.60
C GLY A 29 2.21 -13.72 6.61
N MET A 30 2.03 -13.47 5.30
CA MET A 30 1.79 -14.48 4.26
C MET A 30 3.06 -15.26 3.86
N GLY A 31 3.58 -16.08 4.78
CA GLY A 31 4.70 -16.99 4.51
C GLY A 31 4.34 -18.15 3.56
N PRO A 32 5.32 -18.96 3.11
CA PRO A 32 5.09 -20.08 2.19
C PRO A 32 4.04 -21.09 2.68
N ALA A 33 3.95 -21.28 4.00
CA ALA A 33 2.93 -22.13 4.62
C ALA A 33 1.51 -21.65 4.30
N TYR A 34 1.23 -20.35 4.32
CA TYR A 34 -0.09 -19.81 3.99
C TYR A 34 -0.47 -20.08 2.53
N THR A 35 0.46 -19.88 1.60
CA THR A 35 0.21 -20.17 0.17
C THR A 35 -0.07 -21.65 -0.07
N SER A 36 0.62 -22.54 0.64
CA SER A 36 0.39 -23.98 0.55
C SER A 36 -0.92 -24.41 1.21
N THR A 37 -1.24 -23.88 2.39
CA THR A 37 -2.50 -24.16 3.08
C THR A 37 -3.69 -23.66 2.26
N TYR A 38 -3.58 -22.47 1.67
CA TYR A 38 -4.61 -21.94 0.79
C TYR A 38 -4.86 -22.84 -0.43
N ARG A 39 -3.80 -23.45 -0.98
CA ARG A 39 -3.93 -24.44 -2.06
C ARG A 39 -4.82 -25.61 -1.63
N TYR A 40 -4.57 -26.20 -0.47
CA TYR A 40 -5.40 -27.28 0.07
C TYR A 40 -6.81 -26.83 0.47
N TYR A 41 -6.94 -25.59 0.92
CA TYR A 41 -8.25 -25.01 1.27
C TYR A 41 -9.16 -24.84 0.05
N LYS A 42 -8.58 -24.56 -1.13
CA LYS A 42 -9.30 -24.39 -2.40
C LYS A 42 -9.44 -25.66 -3.23
N ASP A 43 -8.80 -26.73 -2.77
CA ASP A 43 -8.74 -28.01 -3.46
C ASP A 43 -10.15 -28.62 -3.62
N ASP A 44 -10.44 -29.14 -4.81
CA ASP A 44 -11.61 -29.97 -5.05
C ASP A 44 -11.27 -31.43 -4.71
N ALA A 45 -11.75 -31.89 -3.55
CA ALA A 45 -11.50 -33.25 -3.07
C ALA A 45 -12.00 -34.37 -4.02
N SER A 46 -12.78 -34.05 -5.06
CA SER A 46 -13.19 -35.00 -6.09
C SER A 46 -12.14 -35.20 -7.21
N THR A 47 -11.13 -34.33 -7.29
CA THR A 47 -10.06 -34.43 -8.29
C THR A 47 -8.88 -35.24 -7.77
N GLN A 48 -8.09 -35.79 -8.70
CA GLN A 48 -6.89 -36.58 -8.33
C GLN A 48 -5.65 -35.71 -8.08
N LYS A 49 -5.68 -34.45 -8.51
CA LYS A 49 -4.53 -33.55 -8.46
C LYS A 49 -4.96 -32.25 -7.82
N ILE A 50 -4.15 -31.78 -6.87
CA ILE A 50 -4.41 -30.52 -6.20
C ILE A 50 -4.38 -29.36 -7.19
N GLU A 51 -5.41 -28.51 -7.17
CA GLU A 51 -5.48 -27.36 -8.07
C GLU A 51 -4.40 -26.32 -7.78
N ALA A 52 -3.87 -25.73 -8.85
CA ALA A 52 -2.95 -24.60 -8.75
C ALA A 52 -3.71 -23.31 -8.41
N THR A 53 -3.12 -22.49 -7.55
CA THR A 53 -3.60 -21.16 -7.19
C THR A 53 -2.90 -20.07 -8.01
N VAL A 54 -3.32 -18.81 -7.86
CA VAL A 54 -2.61 -17.68 -8.49
C VAL A 54 -1.16 -17.58 -8.01
N PHE A 55 -0.88 -17.92 -6.75
CA PHE A 55 0.46 -17.86 -6.16
C PHE A 55 1.43 -18.84 -6.84
N ASP A 56 0.95 -20.00 -7.28
CA ASP A 56 1.77 -20.98 -8.00
C ASP A 56 2.26 -20.44 -9.35
N LYS A 57 1.47 -19.58 -9.98
CA LYS A 57 1.76 -19.01 -11.30
C LYS A 57 2.75 -17.84 -11.23
N ILE A 58 2.75 -17.11 -10.11
CA ILE A 58 3.55 -15.88 -9.94
C ILE A 58 4.79 -16.07 -9.07
N LEU A 59 5.02 -17.28 -8.52
CA LEU A 59 6.19 -17.56 -7.71
C LEU A 59 7.46 -17.57 -8.56
N ILE A 60 8.34 -16.60 -8.32
CA ILE A 60 9.61 -16.44 -9.04
C ILE A 60 10.85 -16.57 -8.16
N GLY A 61 10.72 -16.53 -6.84
CA GLY A 61 11.86 -16.55 -5.92
C GLY A 61 11.48 -16.40 -4.45
N MET A 62 12.51 -16.25 -3.60
CA MET A 62 12.37 -16.11 -2.15
C MET A 62 13.22 -14.92 -1.65
N ASN A 63 12.80 -14.31 -0.54
CA ASN A 63 13.48 -13.17 0.08
C ASN A 63 13.79 -13.44 1.57
N SER A 64 14.96 -13.01 2.03
CA SER A 64 15.34 -13.07 3.46
C SER A 64 14.80 -11.86 4.23
N THR A 65 14.00 -12.12 5.28
CA THR A 65 13.21 -11.07 5.95
C THR A 65 13.81 -10.54 7.25
N TYR A 66 14.93 -11.07 7.75
CA TYR A 66 15.56 -10.60 9.01
C TYR A 66 15.71 -9.07 9.06
N SER A 67 15.53 -8.48 10.25
CA SER A 67 15.74 -7.06 10.49
C SER A 67 17.16 -6.81 11.01
N LYS A 68 17.54 -5.54 11.22
CA LYS A 68 18.89 -5.19 11.70
C LYS A 68 19.18 -5.62 13.14
N ASN A 69 18.16 -5.90 13.94
CA ASN A 69 18.31 -6.31 15.34
C ASN A 69 17.63 -7.65 15.67
N SER A 70 17.09 -8.37 14.70
CA SER A 70 16.41 -9.65 14.94
C SER A 70 16.43 -10.55 13.70
N VAL A 71 16.54 -11.86 13.93
CA VAL A 71 16.32 -12.89 12.89
C VAL A 71 14.85 -12.99 12.48
N ILE A 72 13.93 -12.52 13.34
CA ILE A 72 12.48 -12.42 13.07
C ILE A 72 12.12 -10.93 13.01
N THR A 73 11.77 -10.45 11.82
CA THR A 73 11.34 -9.06 11.61
C THR A 73 9.93 -8.83 12.11
N ASP A 74 9.56 -7.57 12.29
CA ASP A 74 8.17 -7.13 12.36
C ASP A 74 7.75 -6.40 11.06
N SER A 75 6.46 -6.07 10.93
CA SER A 75 5.92 -5.39 9.74
C SER A 75 6.50 -3.98 9.54
N ALA A 76 6.97 -3.30 10.58
CA ALA A 76 7.56 -1.97 10.46
C ALA A 76 8.94 -2.01 9.77
N ALA A 77 9.82 -2.90 10.25
CA ALA A 77 11.14 -3.07 9.66
C ALA A 77 11.06 -3.71 8.26
N ALA A 78 10.16 -4.69 8.07
CA ALA A 78 9.92 -5.30 6.77
C ALA A 78 9.34 -4.29 5.79
N GLY A 79 8.29 -3.55 6.19
CA GLY A 79 7.69 -2.49 5.39
C GLY A 79 8.70 -1.43 4.98
N THR A 80 9.60 -1.01 5.89
CA THR A 80 10.67 -0.04 5.56
C THR A 80 11.63 -0.60 4.52
N ALA A 81 12.02 -1.88 4.65
CA ALA A 81 12.87 -2.54 3.67
C ALA A 81 12.19 -2.68 2.30
N LEU A 82 10.90 -3.02 2.26
CA LEU A 82 10.12 -3.13 1.03
C LEU A 82 9.89 -1.76 0.37
N ALA A 83 9.63 -0.72 1.16
CA ALA A 83 9.40 0.63 0.68
C ALA A 83 10.68 1.32 0.20
N SER A 84 11.87 0.95 0.69
CA SER A 84 13.09 1.73 0.42
C SER A 84 14.32 0.94 -0.04
N GLY A 85 14.28 -0.39 0.04
CA GLY A 85 15.46 -1.23 -0.17
C GLY A 85 16.46 -1.23 0.99
N ILE A 86 16.17 -0.56 2.11
CA ILE A 86 17.07 -0.44 3.26
C ILE A 86 16.46 -1.11 4.49
N LYS A 87 17.17 -2.07 5.08
CA LYS A 87 16.76 -2.73 6.33
C LYS A 87 16.98 -1.82 7.54
N THR A 88 16.04 -1.88 8.50
CA THR A 88 16.09 -1.18 9.79
C THR A 88 15.79 -2.13 10.96
N LYS A 89 15.67 -1.60 12.19
CA LYS A 89 15.36 -2.33 13.42
C LYS A 89 13.85 -2.55 13.56
N ASN A 90 13.44 -3.61 14.24
CA ASN A 90 12.02 -3.85 14.54
C ASN A 90 11.39 -2.62 15.22
N GLY A 91 10.16 -2.32 14.85
CA GLY A 91 9.38 -1.19 15.33
C GLY A 91 9.69 0.14 14.64
N PHE A 92 10.79 0.27 13.89
CA PHE A 92 11.19 1.53 13.26
C PHE A 92 10.56 1.67 11.86
N ILE A 93 10.06 2.88 11.54
CA ILE A 93 9.38 3.20 10.28
C ILE A 93 10.14 4.28 9.52
N GLY A 94 10.51 3.98 8.26
CA GLY A 94 10.98 4.97 7.28
C GLY A 94 12.33 5.59 7.58
N CYS A 95 13.18 4.90 8.35
CA CYS A 95 14.52 5.34 8.72
C CYS A 95 15.52 4.17 8.70
N THR A 96 16.80 4.50 8.72
CA THR A 96 17.88 3.49 8.85
C THR A 96 17.96 2.94 10.28
N GLU A 97 19.09 2.31 10.66
CA GLU A 97 19.36 1.88 12.04
C GLU A 97 19.36 3.01 13.08
N SER A 98 19.48 4.26 12.61
CA SER A 98 19.20 5.48 13.37
C SER A 98 17.92 6.12 12.87
N ASN A 99 17.04 6.52 13.80
CA ASN A 99 15.80 7.24 13.54
C ASN A 99 16.04 8.63 12.90
N ASP A 100 17.24 9.18 13.03
CA ASP A 100 17.58 10.50 12.50
C ASP A 100 17.89 10.49 10.99
N THR A 101 18.10 9.31 10.39
CA THR A 101 18.37 9.20 8.95
C THR A 101 17.12 8.76 8.20
N GLN A 102 16.41 9.75 7.67
CA GLN A 102 15.21 9.54 6.86
C GLN A 102 15.57 8.88 5.52
N ILE A 103 14.71 7.99 5.05
CA ILE A 103 14.91 7.29 3.78
C ILE A 103 13.77 7.66 2.83
N GLN A 104 14.10 7.94 1.56
CA GLN A 104 13.11 8.11 0.52
C GLN A 104 12.44 6.76 0.21
N THR A 105 11.12 6.72 0.27
CA THR A 105 10.35 5.54 -0.11
C THR A 105 10.14 5.50 -1.63
N VAL A 106 9.84 4.32 -2.16
CA VAL A 106 9.49 4.11 -3.57
C VAL A 106 8.23 4.90 -3.95
N LEU A 107 7.31 5.09 -3.00
CA LEU A 107 6.10 5.90 -3.19
C LEU A 107 6.47 7.38 -3.31
N GLU A 108 7.32 7.92 -2.41
CA GLU A 108 7.84 9.29 -2.53
C GLU A 108 8.67 9.49 -3.80
N PHE A 109 9.50 8.51 -4.16
CA PHE A 109 10.25 8.51 -5.41
C PHE A 109 9.32 8.56 -6.63
N ALA A 110 8.29 7.71 -6.67
CA ALA A 110 7.31 7.69 -7.77
C ALA A 110 6.61 9.05 -7.89
N LYS A 111 6.19 9.65 -6.76
CA LYS A 111 5.56 10.96 -6.72
C LYS A 111 6.46 12.06 -7.27
N ASP A 112 7.73 12.06 -6.88
CA ASP A 112 8.75 13.00 -7.38
C ASP A 112 8.96 12.90 -8.91
N HIS A 113 8.64 11.75 -9.51
CA HIS A 113 8.77 11.50 -10.96
C HIS A 113 7.44 11.59 -11.73
N GLY A 114 6.42 12.18 -11.11
CA GLY A 114 5.13 12.45 -11.74
C GLY A 114 4.30 11.18 -11.98
N TYR A 115 4.48 10.16 -11.15
CA TYR A 115 3.54 9.05 -11.05
C TYR A 115 2.42 9.43 -10.09
N MET A 116 1.22 8.91 -10.37
CA MET A 116 0.17 8.83 -9.37
C MET A 116 0.59 7.85 -8.26
N THR A 117 0.29 8.16 -7.01
CA THR A 117 0.67 7.32 -5.87
C THR A 117 -0.52 7.02 -4.99
N ALA A 118 -0.74 5.74 -4.71
CA ALA A 118 -1.92 5.32 -3.97
C ALA A 118 -1.66 4.12 -3.08
N MET A 119 -2.47 3.97 -2.04
CA MET A 119 -2.48 2.79 -1.18
C MET A 119 -3.90 2.32 -0.89
N ALA A 120 -4.11 1.01 -0.87
CA ALA A 120 -5.34 0.35 -0.46
C ALA A 120 -5.02 -0.79 0.51
N VAL A 121 -5.50 -0.72 1.75
CA VAL A 121 -5.13 -1.66 2.81
C VAL A 121 -6.35 -2.11 3.62
N THR A 122 -6.29 -3.30 4.21
CA THR A 122 -7.32 -3.79 5.13
C THR A 122 -6.99 -3.57 6.61
N SER A 123 -5.89 -2.90 6.94
CA SER A 123 -5.61 -2.37 8.29
C SER A 123 -6.03 -0.91 8.44
N THR A 124 -5.62 -0.28 9.55
CA THR A 124 -5.56 1.19 9.61
C THR A 124 -4.51 1.69 8.62
N LEU A 125 -4.75 2.86 8.03
CA LEU A 125 -3.79 3.51 7.13
C LEU A 125 -2.45 3.82 7.81
N THR A 126 -2.47 3.97 9.13
CA THR A 126 -1.31 4.27 9.99
C THR A 126 -0.63 3.02 10.54
N HIS A 127 -1.12 1.81 10.23
CA HIS A 127 -0.47 0.57 10.62
C HIS A 127 0.93 0.47 9.99
N ALA A 128 1.77 -0.42 10.53
CA ALA A 128 3.20 -0.47 10.26
C ALA A 128 3.56 -0.55 8.76
N THR A 129 2.92 -1.45 8.00
CA THR A 129 3.19 -1.64 6.58
C THR A 129 2.85 -0.39 5.74
N PRO A 130 1.61 0.16 5.74
CA PRO A 130 1.32 1.36 4.96
C PRO A 130 2.09 2.59 5.46
N ALA A 131 2.30 2.71 6.76
CA ALA A 131 3.09 3.79 7.34
C ALA A 131 4.51 3.82 6.79
N ALA A 132 5.14 2.67 6.54
CA ALA A 132 6.50 2.60 5.99
C ALA A 132 6.64 3.14 4.57
N PHE A 133 5.55 3.30 3.81
CA PHE A 133 5.57 3.91 2.48
C PHE A 133 5.41 5.44 2.51
N LEU A 134 4.91 6.03 3.61
CA LEU A 134 4.61 7.47 3.70
C LEU A 134 5.34 8.22 4.82
N SER A 135 5.51 7.60 5.99
CA SER A 135 6.20 8.18 7.14
C SER A 135 7.70 7.91 7.04
N THR A 136 8.50 8.98 7.11
CA THR A 136 9.96 8.92 6.96
C THR A 136 10.70 9.51 8.17
N ARG A 137 9.99 9.81 9.27
CA ARG A 137 10.58 10.49 10.44
C ARG A 137 11.19 9.54 11.48
N GLY A 138 11.35 8.26 11.16
CA GLY A 138 11.91 7.28 12.11
C GLY A 138 11.06 7.08 13.36
N LEU A 139 9.74 7.15 13.21
CA LEU A 139 8.81 6.90 14.30
C LEU A 139 8.76 5.42 14.66
N HIS A 140 8.42 5.14 15.92
CA HIS A 140 8.05 3.80 16.34
C HIS A 140 6.62 3.48 15.85
N ARG A 141 6.39 2.23 15.43
CA ARG A 141 5.10 1.77 14.86
C ARG A 141 3.89 2.04 15.75
N ASP A 142 4.05 2.00 17.06
CA ASP A 142 2.95 2.26 18.02
C ASP A 142 2.51 3.74 18.08
N LYS A 143 3.11 4.62 17.28
CA LYS A 143 2.81 6.06 17.28
C LYS A 143 1.90 6.45 16.12
N GLU A 144 0.83 5.68 15.88
CA GLU A 144 -0.10 5.85 14.75
C GLU A 144 -0.63 7.29 14.61
N SER A 145 -1.06 7.96 15.68
CA SER A 145 -1.54 9.35 15.58
C SER A 145 -0.41 10.37 15.28
N LYS A 146 0.87 10.03 15.54
CA LYS A 146 2.02 10.82 15.06
C LYS A 146 2.36 10.48 13.61
N ILE A 147 2.23 9.22 13.22
CA ILE A 147 2.40 8.75 11.83
C ILE A 147 1.36 9.41 10.92
N ALA A 148 0.11 9.54 11.37
CA ALA A 148 -0.95 10.26 10.66
C ALA A 148 -0.55 11.69 10.28
N LYS A 149 0.31 12.33 11.10
CA LYS A 149 0.83 13.68 10.80
C LYS A 149 1.77 13.67 9.60
N ASP A 150 2.53 12.60 9.41
CA ASP A 150 3.55 12.50 8.37
C ASP A 150 2.94 12.45 6.98
N PHE A 151 1.71 11.96 6.87
CA PHE A 151 1.01 11.83 5.60
C PHE A 151 0.78 13.20 4.95
N PHE A 152 0.72 14.28 5.75
CA PHE A 152 0.53 15.64 5.28
C PHE A 152 1.85 16.42 5.12
N ILE A 153 2.99 15.79 5.41
CA ILE A 153 4.30 16.38 5.13
C ILE A 153 4.53 16.30 3.61
N LYS A 154 4.67 17.47 3.00
CA LYS A 154 4.90 17.59 1.57
C LYS A 154 6.32 17.14 1.21
N ASN A 155 6.46 16.58 0.01
CA ASN A 155 7.77 16.31 -0.57
C ASN A 155 8.51 17.61 -0.91
N LYS A 156 9.74 17.48 -1.41
CA LYS A 156 10.60 18.62 -1.80
C LYS A 156 9.98 19.55 -2.86
N ASN A 157 8.98 19.06 -3.60
CA ASN A 157 8.26 19.82 -4.63
C ASN A 157 6.98 20.50 -4.09
N GLY A 158 6.72 20.41 -2.77
CA GLY A 158 5.54 21.02 -2.15
C GLY A 158 4.22 20.26 -2.39
N ALA A 159 4.29 19.02 -2.89
CA ALA A 159 3.15 18.14 -3.12
C ALA A 159 3.00 17.10 -2.00
N LEU A 160 1.77 16.62 -1.77
CA LEU A 160 1.56 15.45 -0.93
C LEU A 160 2.22 14.22 -1.57
N LYS A 161 2.67 13.28 -0.72
CA LYS A 161 3.33 12.07 -1.18
C LYS A 161 2.35 11.06 -1.80
N PHE A 162 1.05 11.17 -1.48
CA PHE A 162 -0.02 10.34 -2.05
C PHE A 162 -1.01 11.18 -2.87
N ASP A 163 -1.69 10.52 -3.80
CA ASP A 163 -2.91 11.01 -4.45
C ASP A 163 -4.16 10.47 -3.75
N PHE A 164 -4.21 9.19 -3.42
CA PHE A 164 -5.32 8.70 -2.62
C PHE A 164 -4.98 7.51 -1.72
N LEU A 165 -5.77 7.38 -0.66
CA LEU A 165 -5.61 6.34 0.36
C LEU A 165 -6.96 5.69 0.65
N ILE A 166 -7.00 4.37 0.77
CA ILE A 166 -8.18 3.60 1.13
C ILE A 166 -7.80 2.62 2.25
N GLY A 167 -8.49 2.68 3.39
CA GLY A 167 -8.22 1.81 4.54
C GLY A 167 -8.92 2.28 5.81
N GLY A 168 -8.68 1.64 6.95
CA GLY A 168 -9.28 2.04 8.23
C GLY A 168 -8.52 3.17 8.95
N GLY A 169 -8.90 3.40 10.20
CA GLY A 169 -8.11 4.19 11.15
C GLY A 169 -8.34 5.69 11.13
N GLU A 170 -9.55 6.15 10.82
CA GLU A 170 -9.91 7.58 10.92
C GLU A 170 -9.56 8.17 12.29
N LYS A 171 -9.78 7.40 13.34
CA LYS A 171 -9.44 7.70 14.74
C LYS A 171 -8.04 8.29 14.89
N TYR A 172 -7.02 7.71 14.28
CA TYR A 172 -5.64 8.17 14.43
C TYR A 172 -5.37 9.53 13.77
N PHE A 173 -6.11 9.85 12.71
CA PHE A 173 -6.07 11.18 12.12
C PHE A 173 -6.80 12.20 12.99
N GLN A 174 -7.93 11.83 13.59
CA GLN A 174 -8.66 12.69 14.55
C GLN A 174 -7.85 12.93 15.83
N GLU A 175 -7.14 11.94 16.34
CA GLU A 175 -6.25 12.10 17.51
C GLU A 175 -4.99 12.90 17.17
N GLY A 176 -4.49 12.76 15.94
CA GLY A 176 -3.32 13.49 15.47
C GLY A 176 -3.57 14.99 15.37
N TYR A 177 -4.75 15.41 14.90
CA TYR A 177 -5.04 16.80 14.58
C TYR A 177 -6.13 17.39 15.47
N ILE A 178 -5.98 18.67 15.85
CA ILE A 178 -7.04 19.41 16.56
C ILE A 178 -8.33 19.42 15.73
N ASP A 179 -8.20 19.68 14.42
CA ASP A 179 -9.28 19.56 13.46
C ASP A 179 -8.75 18.89 12.18
N PHE A 180 -9.01 17.59 12.08
CA PHE A 180 -8.61 16.80 10.93
C PHE A 180 -9.36 17.23 9.65
N ASN A 181 -10.65 17.58 9.73
CA ASN A 181 -11.43 17.99 8.56
C ASN A 181 -10.92 19.33 8.00
N ALA A 182 -10.60 20.29 8.86
CA ALA A 182 -9.99 21.54 8.43
C ALA A 182 -8.59 21.31 7.83
N THR A 183 -7.81 20.38 8.38
CA THR A 183 -6.50 20.00 7.84
C THR A 183 -6.62 19.38 6.44
N ALA A 184 -7.58 18.46 6.24
CA ALA A 184 -7.87 17.86 4.93
C ALA A 184 -8.30 18.93 3.92
N LYS A 185 -9.25 19.79 4.29
CA LYS A 185 -9.74 20.89 3.45
C LYS A 185 -8.62 21.86 3.04
N LYS A 186 -7.72 22.22 3.96
CA LYS A 186 -6.56 23.08 3.68
C LYS A 186 -5.62 22.47 2.63
N ASN A 187 -5.56 21.15 2.55
CA ASN A 187 -4.75 20.41 1.58
C ASN A 187 -5.54 19.95 0.35
N ASN A 188 -6.79 20.41 0.19
CA ASN A 188 -7.72 20.01 -0.88
C ASN A 188 -7.93 18.49 -0.95
N ILE A 189 -8.03 17.84 0.21
CA ILE A 189 -8.27 16.40 0.31
C ILE A 189 -9.74 16.16 0.67
N ASP A 190 -10.42 15.37 -0.16
CA ASP A 190 -11.75 14.89 0.13
C ASP A 190 -11.72 13.69 1.08
N ILE A 191 -12.62 13.69 2.06
CA ILE A 191 -12.70 12.64 3.08
C ILE A 191 -14.00 11.87 2.91
N TYR A 192 -13.88 10.57 2.64
CA TYR A 192 -15.00 9.63 2.58
C TYR A 192 -14.96 8.74 3.82
N ARG A 193 -16.12 8.50 4.44
CA ARG A 193 -16.27 7.67 5.64
C ARG A 193 -17.25 6.53 5.38
N ASN A 194 -17.04 5.40 6.03
CA ASN A 194 -17.79 4.15 5.80
C ASN A 194 -17.73 3.72 4.32
N ALA A 195 -16.56 3.92 3.71
CA ALA A 195 -16.39 3.96 2.26
C ALA A 195 -16.08 2.57 1.68
N TYR A 196 -17.02 1.64 1.75
CA TYR A 196 -17.04 0.51 0.80
C TYR A 196 -17.79 0.84 -0.50
N ASN A 197 -18.61 1.90 -0.49
CA ASN A 197 -19.21 2.45 -1.71
C ASN A 197 -18.25 3.48 -2.34
N LEU A 198 -17.28 2.96 -3.08
CA LEU A 198 -16.25 3.76 -3.73
C LEU A 198 -16.67 4.30 -5.10
N ASP A 199 -17.81 3.86 -5.64
CA ASP A 199 -18.25 4.15 -7.01
C ASP A 199 -18.33 5.65 -7.30
N LYS A 200 -18.74 6.44 -6.30
CA LYS A 200 -18.93 7.89 -6.41
C LYS A 200 -17.63 8.69 -6.39
N ILE A 201 -16.49 8.08 -6.07
CA ILE A 201 -15.20 8.77 -6.00
C ILE A 201 -14.63 8.87 -7.41
N ASN A 202 -14.42 10.08 -7.91
CA ASN A 202 -13.95 10.33 -9.28
C ASN A 202 -12.88 11.44 -9.37
N HIS A 203 -12.43 11.95 -8.23
CA HIS A 203 -11.41 12.98 -8.12
C HIS A 203 -10.45 12.62 -7.00
N TYR A 204 -9.26 13.19 -7.08
CA TYR A 204 -8.18 13.07 -6.11
C TYR A 204 -7.57 14.48 -5.88
N PRO A 205 -6.95 14.76 -4.72
CA PRO A 205 -6.61 13.81 -3.69
C PRO A 205 -7.75 13.49 -2.71
N PHE A 206 -7.77 12.25 -2.19
CA PHE A 206 -8.77 11.84 -1.20
C PHE A 206 -8.23 10.82 -0.19
N ILE A 207 -8.92 10.70 0.95
CA ILE A 207 -8.78 9.59 1.88
C ILE A 207 -10.16 8.96 2.09
N ALA A 208 -10.26 7.66 1.84
CA ALA A 208 -11.47 6.88 2.04
C ALA A 208 -11.31 5.93 3.23
N PHE A 209 -11.97 6.27 4.33
CA PHE A 209 -11.98 5.45 5.55
C PHE A 209 -13.02 4.34 5.45
N THR A 210 -12.57 3.09 5.48
CA THR A 210 -13.43 1.90 5.53
C THR A 210 -13.94 1.62 6.95
N ALA A 211 -13.21 2.06 7.97
CA ALA A 211 -13.59 1.96 9.38
C ALA A 211 -13.06 3.14 10.21
N TYR A 212 -13.71 3.42 11.33
CA TYR A 212 -13.25 4.44 12.29
C TYR A 212 -11.91 4.04 12.94
N ASP A 213 -11.77 2.78 13.34
CA ASP A 213 -10.53 2.19 13.85
C ASP A 213 -10.11 1.05 12.89
N TYR A 214 -9.99 -0.18 13.37
CA TYR A 214 -9.70 -1.34 12.54
C TYR A 214 -10.90 -1.77 11.68
N PRO A 215 -10.71 -2.08 10.38
CA PRO A 215 -11.73 -2.75 9.56
C PRO A 215 -12.07 -4.14 10.10
N ALA A 216 -13.30 -4.61 9.88
CA ALA A 216 -13.69 -5.98 10.24
C ALA A 216 -12.89 -7.02 9.44
N PHE A 217 -12.70 -8.23 10.00
CA PHE A 217 -12.14 -9.36 9.26
C PHE A 217 -13.02 -9.73 8.06
N ALA A 218 -12.44 -10.28 7.02
CA ALA A 218 -13.14 -10.72 5.81
C ALA A 218 -14.28 -11.71 6.12
N ILE A 219 -14.11 -12.56 7.14
CA ILE A 219 -15.12 -13.53 7.59
C ILE A 219 -16.30 -12.86 8.31
N ASP A 220 -16.07 -11.73 8.97
CA ASP A 220 -17.06 -10.98 9.74
C ASP A 220 -17.70 -9.84 8.92
N GLU A 221 -17.21 -9.61 7.70
CA GLU A 221 -17.66 -8.53 6.84
C GLU A 221 -19.08 -8.78 6.32
N HIS A 222 -19.86 -7.70 6.16
CA HIS A 222 -21.19 -7.81 5.59
C HIS A 222 -21.13 -8.35 4.15
N LEU A 223 -22.12 -9.16 3.74
CA LEU A 223 -22.19 -9.73 2.37
C LEU A 223 -21.98 -8.68 1.27
N ARG A 224 -22.57 -7.50 1.44
CA ARG A 224 -22.46 -6.38 0.48
C ARG A 224 -21.04 -5.79 0.42
N ASP A 225 -20.23 -6.00 1.45
CA ASP A 225 -18.90 -5.43 1.69
C ASP A 225 -17.78 -6.48 1.52
N GLN A 226 -18.13 -7.75 1.24
CA GLN A 226 -17.19 -8.82 0.86
C GLN A 226 -16.26 -8.45 -0.31
N TYR A 227 -15.12 -9.13 -0.39
CA TYR A 227 -14.08 -8.92 -1.40
C TYR A 227 -13.48 -7.50 -1.34
N ARG A 228 -13.15 -7.06 -0.12
CA ARG A 228 -12.72 -5.70 0.18
C ARG A 228 -11.48 -5.33 -0.63
N VAL A 229 -10.47 -6.20 -0.63
CA VAL A 229 -9.21 -5.94 -1.34
C VAL A 229 -9.46 -5.82 -2.84
N ALA A 230 -10.25 -6.74 -3.40
CA ALA A 230 -10.59 -6.73 -4.83
C ALA A 230 -11.39 -5.46 -5.24
N LYS A 231 -12.34 -5.01 -4.42
CA LYS A 231 -13.10 -3.77 -4.65
C LYS A 231 -12.21 -2.54 -4.63
N MET A 232 -11.36 -2.42 -3.61
CA MET A 232 -10.42 -1.30 -3.51
C MET A 232 -9.42 -1.31 -4.66
N THR A 233 -8.93 -2.49 -5.04
CA THR A 233 -8.00 -2.67 -6.18
C THR A 233 -8.66 -2.25 -7.48
N LYS A 234 -9.85 -2.78 -7.78
CA LYS A 234 -10.61 -2.41 -8.99
C LYS A 234 -10.83 -0.91 -9.07
N LYS A 235 -11.30 -0.29 -7.98
CA LYS A 235 -11.51 1.15 -7.94
C LYS A 235 -10.23 1.93 -8.16
N SER A 236 -9.13 1.50 -7.54
CA SER A 236 -7.83 2.14 -7.69
C SER A 236 -7.38 2.12 -9.15
N LEU A 237 -7.52 0.98 -9.83
CA LEU A 237 -7.16 0.85 -11.25
C LEU A 237 -8.05 1.71 -12.16
N GLU A 238 -9.35 1.82 -11.87
CA GLU A 238 -10.26 2.74 -12.59
C GLU A 238 -9.81 4.21 -12.45
N LEU A 239 -9.39 4.64 -11.25
CA LEU A 239 -8.96 6.02 -11.00
C LEU A 239 -7.58 6.34 -11.58
N LEU A 240 -6.71 5.32 -11.66
CA LEU A 240 -5.34 5.42 -12.15
C LEU A 240 -5.23 5.16 -13.66
N GLU A 241 -6.33 4.85 -14.33
CA GLU A 241 -6.37 4.56 -15.75
C GLU A 241 -5.69 5.68 -16.57
N ASN A 242 -4.91 5.27 -17.58
CA ASN A 242 -4.17 6.16 -18.48
C ASN A 242 -3.11 7.05 -17.81
N LYS A 243 -2.74 6.78 -16.56
CA LYS A 243 -1.66 7.51 -15.87
C LYS A 243 -0.59 6.52 -15.38
N PRO A 244 0.69 6.93 -15.39
CA PRO A 244 1.73 6.16 -14.73
C PRO A 244 1.49 6.18 -13.22
N PHE A 245 1.56 5.04 -12.55
CA PHE A 245 1.26 4.96 -11.12
C PHE A 245 2.15 4.01 -10.33
N PHE A 246 2.23 4.24 -9.03
CA PHE A 246 2.64 3.27 -8.02
C PHE A 246 1.47 3.04 -7.06
N LEU A 247 0.95 1.82 -7.03
CA LEU A 247 -0.17 1.41 -6.18
C LEU A 247 0.31 0.33 -5.21
N MET A 248 0.25 0.59 -3.90
CA MET A 248 0.49 -0.42 -2.87
C MET A 248 -0.84 -1.01 -2.41
N ILE A 249 -0.97 -2.34 -2.40
CA ILE A 249 -2.15 -3.05 -1.91
C ILE A 249 -1.71 -3.96 -0.77
N GLU A 250 -2.44 -3.95 0.33
CA GLU A 250 -2.15 -4.83 1.46
C GLU A 250 -3.36 -5.67 1.85
N GLY A 251 -3.20 -6.99 1.82
CA GLY A 251 -4.03 -7.93 2.58
C GLY A 251 -3.48 -7.99 4.01
N SER A 252 -3.85 -7.00 4.83
CA SER A 252 -3.18 -6.72 6.10
C SER A 252 -3.53 -7.70 7.21
N GLN A 253 -4.73 -8.28 7.17
CA GLN A 253 -5.28 -9.04 8.31
C GLN A 253 -4.97 -10.55 8.25
N ILE A 254 -4.27 -11.04 7.20
CA ILE A 254 -3.73 -12.41 7.16
C ILE A 254 -2.82 -12.64 8.38
N ASP A 255 -1.95 -11.68 8.67
CA ASP A 255 -1.07 -11.66 9.85
C ASP A 255 -1.86 -11.72 11.16
N TRP A 256 -2.93 -10.91 11.28
CA TRP A 256 -3.73 -10.84 12.49
C TRP A 256 -4.46 -12.16 12.78
N CYS A 257 -5.05 -12.78 11.76
CA CYS A 257 -5.63 -14.11 11.88
C CYS A 257 -4.56 -15.14 12.31
N GLY A 258 -3.34 -15.01 11.77
CA GLY A 258 -2.19 -15.81 12.18
C GLY A 258 -1.82 -15.63 13.64
N HIS A 259 -1.80 -14.39 14.14
CA HIS A 259 -1.49 -14.07 15.53
C HIS A 259 -2.48 -14.65 16.53
N ILE A 260 -3.77 -14.75 16.16
CA ILE A 260 -4.81 -15.37 16.99
C ILE A 260 -4.97 -16.87 16.73
N ASN A 261 -4.16 -17.46 15.84
CA ASN A 261 -4.23 -18.87 15.42
C ASN A 261 -5.61 -19.28 14.86
N ASP A 262 -6.30 -18.38 14.17
CA ASP A 262 -7.58 -18.68 13.52
C ASP A 262 -7.37 -18.95 12.03
N ILE A 263 -7.37 -20.23 11.66
CA ILE A 263 -7.17 -20.64 10.27
C ILE A 263 -8.37 -20.32 9.37
N GLY A 264 -9.59 -20.29 9.93
CA GLY A 264 -10.80 -19.94 9.17
C GLY A 264 -10.78 -18.46 8.77
N CYS A 265 -10.43 -17.60 9.72
CA CYS A 265 -10.12 -16.18 9.49
C CYS A 265 -9.03 -16.05 8.42
N ALA A 266 -7.88 -16.71 8.61
CA ALA A 266 -6.73 -16.57 7.73
C ALA A 266 -7.02 -16.99 6.29
N MET A 267 -7.70 -18.13 6.08
CA MET A 267 -8.02 -18.59 4.72
C MET A 267 -9.08 -17.71 4.04
N THR A 268 -9.97 -17.08 4.82
CA THR A 268 -10.92 -16.10 4.28
C THR A 268 -10.22 -14.80 3.89
N GLU A 269 -9.26 -14.31 4.67
CA GLU A 269 -8.39 -13.17 4.31
C GLU A 269 -7.52 -13.49 3.09
N MET A 270 -6.99 -14.72 2.99
CA MET A 270 -6.26 -15.19 1.82
C MET A 270 -7.14 -15.19 0.57
N GLU A 271 -8.39 -15.65 0.66
CA GLU A 271 -9.36 -15.59 -0.45
C GLU A 271 -9.67 -14.14 -0.87
N ASP A 272 -9.86 -13.24 0.10
CA ASP A 272 -10.08 -11.80 -0.15
C ASP A 272 -8.88 -11.20 -0.91
N PHE A 273 -7.66 -11.52 -0.49
CA PHE A 273 -6.43 -11.07 -1.14
C PHE A 273 -6.24 -11.68 -2.54
N VAL A 274 -6.46 -12.99 -2.71
CA VAL A 274 -6.30 -13.68 -4.01
C VAL A 274 -7.21 -13.11 -5.08
N ARG A 275 -8.43 -12.68 -4.72
CA ARG A 275 -9.37 -12.07 -5.68
C ARG A 275 -8.92 -10.70 -6.22
N SER A 276 -7.91 -10.10 -5.61
CA SER A 276 -7.34 -8.83 -6.06
C SER A 276 -6.15 -8.99 -7.02
N VAL A 277 -5.62 -10.21 -7.17
CA VAL A 277 -4.51 -10.56 -8.07
C VAL A 277 -5.05 -10.96 -9.45
#